data_AF-A0A259U2U2-F1
#
_entry.id   AF-A0A259U2U2-F1
#
_cell.length_a   1.000
_cell.length_b   1.000
_cell.length_c   1.000
_cell.angle_alpha   90.00
_cell.angle_beta   90.00
_cell.angle_gamma   90.00
#
_symmetry.space_group_name_H-M   'P 1'
#
loop_
_entity.id
_entity.type
_entity.pdbx_description
1 polymer ?
#
loop_
_entity_poly.entity_id
_entity_poly.type
_entity_poly.pdbx_seq_one_letter_code
_entity_poly.pdbx_strand_id
1 'polypeptide(L)'
;MRCLLLALSLLLASGAAAQSPKEPVRAQLYSFMAPGGGQFYAGETVKGAVLLAGAVVGLAVAATEIDDLTRNVPDRGYYTTHGTRFGVGLGTAGVLWLYGIIDAPNAARRANRRSQLTVLPRPDGGATVALRVGL
;
A
#
# COMPACT_ATOMS: atom_id res chain seq x y z
N MET A 1 19.85 -40.43 1.75
CA MET A 1 20.05 -39.11 2.38
C MET A 1 20.68 -38.05 1.45
N ARG A 2 21.61 -38.39 0.54
CA ARG A 2 22.22 -37.42 -0.40
C ARG A 2 21.26 -36.78 -1.41
N CYS A 3 20.23 -37.50 -1.87
CA CYS A 3 19.22 -36.95 -2.79
C CYS A 3 18.31 -35.89 -2.15
N LEU A 4 18.07 -35.96 -0.84
CA LEU A 4 17.20 -35.00 -0.15
C LEU A 4 17.88 -33.63 0.03
N LEU A 5 19.20 -33.64 0.24
CA LEU A 5 20.03 -32.44 0.29
C LEU A 5 20.15 -31.76 -1.08
N LEU A 6 20.26 -32.54 -2.17
CA LEU A 6 20.31 -32.01 -3.54
C LEU A 6 18.97 -31.38 -3.95
N ALA A 7 17.83 -32.00 -3.62
CA ALA A 7 16.51 -31.44 -3.89
C ALA A 7 16.26 -30.17 -3.08
N LEU A 8 16.70 -30.10 -1.82
CA LEU A 8 16.60 -28.91 -0.98
C LEU A 8 17.49 -27.76 -1.51
N SER A 9 18.70 -28.06 -1.99
CA SER A 9 19.57 -27.06 -2.63
C SER A 9 19.04 -26.56 -3.98
N LEU A 10 18.38 -27.42 -4.78
CA LEU A 10 17.72 -27.00 -6.02
C LEU A 10 16.47 -26.14 -5.76
N LEU A 11 15.72 -26.45 -4.68
CA LEU A 11 14.59 -25.64 -4.23
C LEU A 11 15.04 -24.27 -3.71
N LEU A 12 16.17 -24.22 -3.00
CA LEU A 12 16.78 -22.97 -2.51
C LEU A 12 17.37 -22.12 -3.66
N ALA A 13 17.81 -22.75 -4.76
CA ALA A 13 18.34 -22.05 -5.94
C ALA A 13 17.24 -21.45 -6.84
N SER A 14 16.00 -21.95 -6.74
CA SER A 14 14.87 -21.51 -7.59
C SER A 14 14.20 -20.20 -7.13
N GLY A 15 14.66 -19.60 -6.02
CA GLY A 15 14.07 -18.40 -5.42
C GLY A 15 14.50 -17.06 -6.03
N ALA A 16 15.55 -17.04 -6.86
CA ALA A 16 16.02 -15.82 -7.51
C ALA A 16 15.27 -15.54 -8.83
N ALA A 17 13.93 -15.55 -8.79
CA ALA A 17 13.16 -14.94 -9.86
C ALA A 17 13.57 -13.46 -9.91
N ALA A 18 14.23 -13.04 -10.99
CA ALA A 18 14.69 -11.66 -11.17
C ALA A 18 13.51 -10.70 -10.98
N GLN A 19 13.42 -10.10 -9.79
CA GLN A 19 12.36 -9.14 -9.52
C GLN A 19 12.60 -7.94 -10.43
N SER A 20 11.57 -7.53 -11.17
CA SER A 20 11.65 -6.30 -11.96
C SER A 20 11.60 -5.10 -11.01
N PRO A 21 12.38 -4.03 -11.27
CA PRO A 21 12.31 -2.83 -10.46
C PRO A 21 10.89 -2.26 -10.40
N LYS A 22 10.46 -1.91 -9.19
CA LYS A 22 9.17 -1.30 -8.91
C LYS A 22 9.22 0.18 -9.24
N GLU A 23 8.28 0.63 -10.04
CA GLU A 23 8.21 2.02 -10.46
C GLU A 23 7.44 2.87 -9.43
N PRO A 24 8.02 3.98 -8.92
CA PRO A 24 7.35 4.80 -7.91
C PRO A 24 6.03 5.42 -8.40
N VAL A 25 5.95 5.82 -9.67
CA VAL A 25 4.73 6.40 -10.27
C VAL A 25 3.61 5.35 -10.31
N ARG A 26 3.90 4.11 -10.68
CA ARG A 26 2.91 3.02 -10.65
C ARG A 26 2.44 2.74 -9.23
N ALA A 27 3.34 2.72 -8.24
CA ALA A 27 2.97 2.55 -6.84
C ALA A 27 2.01 3.66 -6.36
N GLN A 28 2.27 4.90 -6.80
CA GLN A 28 1.42 6.05 -6.52
C GLN A 28 0.01 5.86 -7.11
N LEU A 29 -0.09 5.47 -8.38
CA LEU A 29 -1.36 5.19 -9.05
C LEU A 29 -2.16 4.11 -8.33
N TYR A 30 -1.51 3.00 -7.93
CA TYR A 30 -2.20 1.96 -7.17
C TYR A 30 -2.75 2.47 -5.82
N SER A 31 -2.06 3.40 -5.17
CA SER A 31 -2.56 4.00 -3.91
C SER A 31 -3.69 4.99 -4.14
N PHE A 32 -3.71 5.67 -5.30
CA PHE A 32 -4.87 6.46 -5.69
C PHE A 32 -6.09 5.60 -5.98
N MET A 33 -5.94 4.37 -6.48
CA MET A 33 -7.09 3.49 -6.74
C MET A 33 -7.69 2.92 -5.45
N ALA A 34 -6.86 2.57 -4.47
CA ALA A 34 -7.31 2.02 -3.20
C ALA A 34 -6.35 2.32 -2.04
N PRO A 35 -6.85 2.51 -0.81
CA PRO A 35 -6.01 2.62 0.38
C PRO A 35 -5.06 1.43 0.51
N GLY A 36 -3.77 1.70 0.65
CA GLY A 36 -2.73 0.67 0.77
C GLY A 36 -2.26 0.05 -0.57
N GLY A 37 -2.83 0.44 -1.72
CA GLY A 37 -2.54 -0.21 -3.01
C GLY A 37 -1.06 -0.14 -3.44
N GLY A 38 -0.39 0.98 -3.20
CA GLY A 38 1.05 1.12 -3.50
C GLY A 38 1.94 0.28 -2.58
N GLN A 39 1.53 0.10 -1.33
CA GLN A 39 2.22 -0.78 -0.38
C GLN A 39 2.08 -2.24 -0.82
N PHE A 40 0.89 -2.67 -1.29
CA PHE A 40 0.73 -4.00 -1.89
C PHE A 40 1.60 -4.19 -3.15
N TYR A 41 1.63 -3.21 -4.04
CA TYR A 41 2.49 -3.23 -5.23
C TYR A 41 3.99 -3.36 -4.89
N ALA A 42 4.42 -2.68 -3.82
CA ALA A 42 5.77 -2.72 -3.27
C ALA A 42 6.06 -3.96 -2.41
N GLY A 43 5.11 -4.88 -2.25
CA GLY A 43 5.27 -6.08 -1.42
C GLY A 43 5.27 -5.81 0.09
N GLU A 44 4.85 -4.62 0.53
CA GLU A 44 4.64 -4.29 1.95
C GLU A 44 3.20 -4.68 2.36
N THR A 45 2.88 -5.97 2.28
CA THR A 45 1.52 -6.49 2.43
C THR A 45 0.90 -6.17 3.79
N VAL A 46 1.66 -6.29 4.88
CA VAL A 46 1.18 -5.95 6.23
C VAL A 46 0.79 -4.47 6.31
N LYS A 47 1.63 -3.57 5.80
CA LYS A 47 1.34 -2.13 5.79
C LYS A 47 0.14 -1.81 4.91
N GLY A 48 0.06 -2.41 3.72
CA GLY A 48 -1.08 -2.26 2.82
C GLY A 48 -2.39 -2.74 3.47
N ALA A 49 -2.36 -3.88 4.15
CA ALA A 49 -3.52 -4.44 4.86
C ALA A 49 -3.99 -3.54 6.01
N VAL A 50 -3.07 -2.99 6.81
CA VAL A 50 -3.41 -2.06 7.89
C VAL A 50 -4.08 -0.80 7.35
N LEU A 51 -3.54 -0.21 6.28
CA LEU A 51 -4.12 0.98 5.66
C LEU A 51 -5.51 0.70 5.06
N LEU A 52 -5.66 -0.43 4.37
CA LEU A 52 -6.94 -0.83 3.80
C LEU A 52 -7.99 -1.10 4.89
N ALA A 53 -7.64 -1.92 5.89
CA ALA A 53 -8.54 -2.26 6.98
C ALA A 53 -8.98 -1.02 7.76
N GLY A 54 -8.03 -0.13 8.10
CA GLY A 54 -8.37 1.12 8.79
C GLY A 54 -9.28 2.03 7.97
N ALA A 55 -9.06 2.13 6.65
CA ALA A 55 -9.94 2.90 5.78
C ALA A 55 -11.35 2.28 5.67
N VAL A 56 -11.45 0.96 5.53
CA VAL A 56 -12.73 0.23 5.51
C VAL A 56 -13.49 0.41 6.82
N VAL A 57 -12.82 0.31 7.97
CA VAL A 57 -13.44 0.54 9.28
C VAL A 57 -13.93 1.98 9.41
N GLY A 58 -13.14 2.96 9.00
CA GLY A 58 -13.56 4.37 8.99
C GLY A 58 -14.79 4.61 8.12
N LEU A 59 -14.81 4.06 6.90
CA LEU A 59 -15.96 4.13 6.01
C LEU A 59 -17.19 3.42 6.58
N ALA A 60 -17.01 2.27 7.23
CA ALA A 60 -18.11 1.54 7.86
C ALA A 60 -18.75 2.38 9.00
N VAL A 61 -17.93 3.03 9.83
CA VAL A 61 -18.41 3.95 10.87
C VAL A 61 -19.14 5.14 10.27
N ALA A 62 -18.66 5.70 9.16
CA ALA A 62 -19.38 6.78 8.48
C ALA A 62 -20.72 6.27 7.89
N ALA A 63 -20.72 5.08 7.30
CA ALA A 63 -21.89 4.51 6.65
C ALA A 63 -23.05 4.26 7.62
N THR A 64 -22.77 3.88 8.87
CA THR A 64 -23.82 3.67 9.89
C THR A 64 -24.57 4.95 10.26
N GLU A 65 -24.01 6.12 9.98
CA GLU A 65 -24.59 7.42 10.33
C GLU A 65 -25.39 8.06 9.17
N ILE A 66 -25.35 7.49 7.96
CA ILE A 66 -25.96 8.10 6.75
C ILE A 66 -27.49 8.19 6.86
N ASP A 67 -28.14 7.08 7.25
CA ASP A 67 -29.60 7.02 7.37
C ASP A 67 -30.11 8.02 8.40
N ASP A 68 -29.38 8.11 9.51
CA ASP A 68 -29.64 9.06 10.59
C ASP A 68 -29.47 10.50 10.08
N LEU A 69 -28.36 10.84 9.44
CA LEU A 69 -28.12 12.20 8.94
C LEU A 69 -29.10 12.67 7.85
N THR A 70 -29.75 11.73 7.14
CA THR A 70 -30.62 12.06 5.99
C THR A 70 -32.11 12.10 6.32
N ARG A 71 -32.58 11.32 7.30
CA ARG A 71 -34.03 11.16 7.55
C ARG A 71 -34.59 11.98 8.71
N ASN A 72 -33.77 12.35 9.67
CA ASN A 72 -34.26 12.97 10.90
C ASN A 72 -34.19 14.50 10.83
N VAL A 73 -35.25 15.17 11.28
CA VAL A 73 -35.26 16.63 11.44
C VAL A 73 -34.37 16.96 12.63
N PRO A 74 -33.21 17.58 12.39
CA PRO A 74 -32.13 17.50 13.36
C PRO A 74 -32.26 18.58 14.42
N ASP A 75 -32.17 18.17 15.69
CA ASP A 75 -31.93 19.06 16.81
C ASP A 75 -30.41 19.28 17.01
N ARG A 76 -30.03 20.17 17.94
CA ARG A 76 -28.62 20.51 18.19
C ARG A 76 -27.79 19.32 18.71
N GLY A 77 -28.41 18.36 19.42
CA GLY A 77 -27.76 17.16 19.94
C GLY A 77 -27.52 16.10 18.85
N TYR A 78 -28.40 16.09 17.86
CA TYR A 78 -28.36 15.19 16.72
C TYR A 78 -27.11 15.38 15.86
N TYR A 79 -26.83 16.62 15.46
CA TYR A 79 -25.64 16.95 14.66
C TYR A 79 -24.32 16.74 15.41
N THR A 80 -24.30 16.95 16.72
CA THR A 80 -23.07 16.84 17.52
C THR A 80 -22.64 15.39 17.71
N THR A 81 -23.58 14.44 17.77
CA THR A 81 -23.22 13.02 17.94
C THR A 81 -23.02 12.31 16.60
N HIS A 82 -24.06 12.28 15.76
CA HIS A 82 -24.04 11.55 14.49
C HIS A 82 -23.10 12.21 13.47
N GLY A 83 -23.12 13.54 13.40
CA GLY A 83 -22.19 14.29 12.55
C GLY A 83 -20.73 14.11 12.96
N THR A 84 -20.44 14.04 14.27
CA THR A 84 -19.07 13.76 14.76
C THR A 84 -18.62 12.36 14.38
N ARG A 85 -19.45 11.33 14.60
CA ARG A 85 -19.09 9.95 14.25
C ARG A 85 -18.89 9.78 12.75
N PHE A 86 -19.78 10.36 11.94
CA PHE A 86 -19.64 10.42 10.49
C PHE A 86 -18.33 11.08 10.07
N GLY A 87 -18.05 12.27 10.62
CA GLY A 87 -16.83 13.02 10.36
C GLY A 87 -15.57 12.30 10.78
N VAL A 88 -15.57 11.62 11.93
CA VAL A 88 -14.44 10.79 12.40
C VAL A 88 -14.23 9.59 11.49
N GLY A 89 -15.30 8.91 11.07
CA GLY A 89 -15.23 7.77 10.15
C GLY A 89 -14.63 8.17 8.80
N LEU A 90 -15.21 9.19 8.15
CA LEU A 90 -14.71 9.71 6.87
C LEU A 90 -13.30 10.30 7.00
N GLY A 91 -13.06 11.08 8.06
CA GLY A 91 -11.75 11.69 8.31
C GLY A 91 -10.66 10.65 8.48
N THR A 92 -10.92 9.59 9.25
CA THR A 92 -9.99 8.46 9.44
C THR A 92 -9.71 7.77 8.11
N ALA A 93 -10.75 7.43 7.34
CA ALA A 93 -10.59 6.80 6.04
C ALA A 93 -9.80 7.66 5.06
N GLY A 94 -10.12 8.96 4.98
CA GLY A 94 -9.43 9.92 4.12
C GLY A 94 -7.96 10.10 4.50
N VAL A 95 -7.65 10.26 5.79
CA VAL A 95 -6.27 10.41 6.27
C VAL A 95 -5.44 9.17 5.97
N LEU A 96 -5.97 7.97 6.21
CA LEU A 96 -5.26 6.72 5.92
C LEU A 96 -5.04 6.53 4.42
N TRP A 97 -6.02 6.90 3.59
CA TRP A 97 -5.89 6.83 2.14
C TRP A 97 -4.81 7.80 1.62
N LEU A 98 -4.86 9.06 2.05
CA LEU A 98 -3.86 10.08 1.70
C LEU A 98 -2.45 9.71 2.20
N TYR A 99 -2.34 9.17 3.41
CA TYR A 99 -1.08 8.65 3.91
C TYR A 99 -0.52 7.54 3.00
N GLY A 100 -1.38 6.60 2.57
CA GLY A 100 -1.00 5.54 1.65
C GLY A 100 -0.47 6.08 0.32
N ILE A 101 -1.16 7.09 -0.23
CA ILE A 101 -0.75 7.84 -1.42
C ILE A 101 0.65 8.44 -1.21
N ILE A 102 0.86 9.24 -0.17
CA ILE A 102 2.15 9.94 0.07
C ILE A 102 3.30 8.95 0.28
N ASP A 103 3.08 7.83 0.96
CA ASP A 103 4.13 6.84 1.24
C ASP A 103 4.44 5.91 0.05
N ALA A 104 3.54 5.77 -0.91
CA ALA A 104 3.66 4.78 -2.00
C ALA A 104 4.98 4.86 -2.80
N PRO A 105 5.48 6.04 -3.21
CA PRO A 105 6.75 6.13 -3.92
C PRO A 105 7.92 5.64 -3.06
N ASN A 106 7.87 5.93 -1.76
CA ASN A 106 8.88 5.48 -0.81
C ASN A 106 8.81 3.97 -0.59
N ALA A 107 7.61 3.38 -0.56
CA ALA A 107 7.43 1.93 -0.50
C ALA A 107 8.08 1.23 -1.71
N ALA A 108 7.86 1.74 -2.94
CA ALA A 108 8.51 1.21 -4.14
C ALA A 108 10.05 1.31 -4.07
N ARG A 109 10.59 2.46 -3.61
CA ARG A 109 12.03 2.63 -3.41
C ARG A 109 12.58 1.69 -2.35
N ARG A 110 11.85 1.45 -1.24
CA ARG A 110 12.20 0.46 -0.21
C ARG A 110 12.21 -0.96 -0.78
N ALA A 111 11.25 -1.30 -1.63
CA ALA A 111 11.21 -2.59 -2.31
C ALA A 111 12.44 -2.79 -3.22
N ASN A 112 12.75 -1.80 -4.06
CA ASN A 112 13.92 -1.85 -4.95
C ASN A 112 15.23 -2.01 -4.17
N ARG A 113 15.39 -1.29 -3.06
CA ARG A 113 16.56 -1.44 -2.17
C ARG A 113 16.65 -2.83 -1.55
N ARG A 114 15.53 -3.40 -1.09
CA ARG A 114 15.48 -4.77 -0.54
C ARG A 114 15.88 -5.82 -1.58
N SER A 115 15.55 -5.60 -2.84
CA SER A 115 15.86 -6.51 -3.95
C SER A 115 17.21 -6.24 -4.62
N GLN A 116 18.04 -5.30 -4.10
CA GLN A 116 19.30 -4.86 -4.72
C GLN A 116 19.18 -4.35 -6.17
N LEU A 117 17.98 -3.93 -6.56
CA LEU A 117 17.67 -3.40 -7.88
C LEU A 117 17.83 -1.88 -7.84
N THR A 118 18.91 -1.37 -8.45
CA THR A 118 19.08 0.08 -8.59
C THR A 118 18.64 0.47 -9.99
N VAL A 119 17.56 1.27 -10.08
CA VAL A 119 17.18 1.93 -11.32
C VAL A 119 18.12 3.11 -11.49
N LEU A 120 19.09 3.00 -12.40
CA LEU A 120 19.97 4.11 -12.74
C LEU A 120 19.29 4.96 -13.82
N PRO A 121 19.17 6.29 -13.62
CA PRO A 121 18.79 7.21 -14.68
C PRO A 121 19.78 7.05 -15.82
N ARG A 122 19.30 6.69 -17.01
CA ARG A 122 20.17 6.60 -18.19
C ARG A 122 20.30 8.01 -18.80
N PRO A 123 21.49 8.44 -19.24
CA PRO A 123 21.72 9.77 -19.80
C PRO A 123 20.88 10.09 -21.06
N ASP A 124 20.34 9.08 -21.73
CA ASP A 124 19.54 9.16 -22.95
C ASP A 124 18.02 9.17 -22.70
N GLY A 125 17.57 9.23 -21.44
CA GLY A 125 16.16 9.18 -21.07
C GLY A 125 15.58 7.76 -20.93
N GLY A 126 16.40 6.71 -21.09
CA GLY A 126 16.01 5.33 -20.77
C GLY A 126 16.14 4.97 -19.28
N ALA A 127 15.65 3.80 -18.90
CA ALA A 127 15.93 3.18 -17.60
C ALA A 127 16.77 1.91 -17.82
N THR A 128 17.98 1.84 -17.23
CA THR A 128 18.78 0.60 -17.23
C THR A 128 18.80 0.01 -15.83
N VAL A 129 18.51 -1.29 -15.74
CA VAL A 129 18.53 -2.02 -14.47
C VAL A 129 19.95 -2.52 -14.23
N ALA A 130 20.66 -1.92 -13.28
CA ALA A 130 21.94 -2.44 -12.82
C ALA A 130 21.69 -3.32 -11.59
N LEU A 131 21.99 -4.61 -11.73
CA LEU A 131 22.03 -5.53 -10.60
C LEU A 131 23.31 -5.23 -9.83
N ARG A 132 23.19 -4.81 -8.57
CA ARG A 132 24.38 -4.59 -7.73
C ARG A 132 24.93 -5.96 -7.35
N VAL A 133 25.82 -6.51 -8.17
CA VAL A 133 26.62 -7.69 -7.80
C VAL A 133 27.58 -7.23 -6.71
N GLY A 134 27.28 -7.56 -5.46
CA GLY A 134 28.18 -7.31 -4.34
C GLY A 134 29.45 -8.16 -4.50
N LEU A 135 30.60 -7.49 -4.54
CA LEU A 135 31.93 -8.05 -4.23
C LEU A 135 32.08 -8.15 -2.71
#